data_AF-A0A067TBW6-F1
#
_entry.id   AF-A0A067TBW6-F1
#
_cell.length_a   1.000
_cell.length_b   1.000
_cell.length_c   1.000
_cell.angle_alpha   90.00
_cell.angle_beta   90.00
_cell.angle_gamma   90.00
#
_symmetry.space_group_name_H-M   'P 1'
#
loop_
_entity.id
_entity.type
_entity.pdbx_description
1 polymer ?
#
loop_
_entity_poly.entity_id
_entity_poly.type
_entity_poly.pdbx_seq_one_letter_code
_entity_poly.pdbx_strand_id
1 'polypeptide(L)'
;MPKPPPELCKSKNCTDCSKCKELNEWWVKFEEETNDILARSNRHDCRTDIETKDGRSVRKGCKNSKGECKARFPRDIVENTMVEPLTGALKLKKGESWMNTFTPALSYLVRANTDVTSLLSGTSVKAVVAYVTDYVTKPGLTTYSIFDTVRQIFSKNSELLGGSSSRQETAR
;
A
#
# COMPACT_ATOMS: atom_id res chain seq x y z
N MET A 1 -0.13 -18.05 -1.43
CA MET A 1 0.01 -17.32 -2.71
C MET A 1 -1.19 -17.64 -3.59
N PRO A 2 -1.65 -16.70 -4.44
CA PRO A 2 -2.81 -16.92 -5.31
C PRO A 2 -2.59 -18.12 -6.24
N LYS A 3 -3.60 -18.99 -6.35
CA LYS A 3 -3.55 -20.14 -7.25
C LYS A 3 -3.89 -19.69 -8.68
N PRO A 4 -3.06 -20.00 -9.69
CA PRO A 4 -3.39 -19.70 -11.08
C PRO A 4 -4.61 -20.52 -11.54
N PRO A 5 -5.32 -20.08 -12.59
CA PRO A 5 -6.38 -20.86 -13.19
C PRO A 5 -5.83 -22.18 -13.78
N PRO A 6 -6.63 -23.26 -13.79
CA PRO A 6 -6.25 -24.49 -14.46
C PRO A 6 -6.16 -24.30 -15.98
N GLU A 7 -5.56 -25.28 -16.67
CA GLU A 7 -5.48 -25.24 -18.14
C GLU A 7 -6.86 -25.21 -18.79
N LEU A 8 -7.00 -24.37 -19.82
CA LEU A 8 -8.20 -24.31 -20.63
C LEU A 8 -8.42 -25.61 -21.39
N CYS A 9 -9.69 -25.96 -21.60
CA CYS A 9 -10.06 -27.02 -22.52
C CYS A 9 -9.68 -26.63 -23.97
N LYS A 10 -9.12 -27.58 -24.74
CA LYS A 10 -8.71 -27.34 -26.13
C LYS A 10 -9.90 -27.25 -27.09
N SER A 11 -11.04 -27.83 -26.71
CA SER A 11 -12.24 -27.86 -27.55
C SER A 11 -13.00 -26.55 -27.44
N LYS A 12 -13.26 -25.90 -28.58
CA LYS A 12 -14.13 -24.72 -28.66
C LYS A 12 -15.54 -25.11 -28.21
N ASN A 13 -16.17 -24.29 -27.37
CA ASN A 13 -17.53 -24.46 -26.86
C ASN A 13 -17.78 -25.71 -25.99
N CYS A 14 -16.74 -26.31 -25.41
CA CYS A 14 -16.92 -27.37 -24.42
C CYS A 14 -17.30 -26.78 -23.06
N THR A 15 -18.39 -27.26 -22.44
CA THR A 15 -18.88 -26.75 -21.16
C THR A 15 -18.82 -27.77 -20.02
N ASP A 16 -18.74 -29.07 -20.32
CA ASP A 16 -19.05 -30.12 -19.32
C ASP A 16 -17.93 -31.17 -19.11
N CYS A 17 -16.73 -30.93 -19.65
CA CYS A 17 -15.58 -31.81 -19.40
C CYS A 17 -14.91 -31.52 -18.03
N SER A 18 -14.05 -32.43 -17.56
CA SER A 18 -13.30 -32.27 -16.28
C SER A 18 -12.60 -30.91 -16.19
N LYS A 19 -11.87 -30.50 -17.24
CA LYS A 19 -11.16 -29.21 -17.27
C LYS A 19 -12.11 -28.00 -17.16
N CYS A 20 -13.28 -28.06 -17.78
CA CYS A 20 -14.27 -26.99 -17.69
C CYS A 20 -14.88 -26.93 -16.29
N LYS A 21 -15.13 -28.08 -15.66
CA LYS A 21 -15.59 -28.16 -14.26
C LYS A 21 -14.56 -27.60 -13.30
N GLU A 22 -13.30 -28.00 -13.43
CA GLU A 22 -12.18 -27.47 -12.64
C GLU A 22 -12.02 -25.95 -12.80
N LEU A 23 -12.15 -25.44 -14.03
CA LEU A 23 -12.10 -23.99 -14.29
C LEU A 23 -13.27 -23.25 -13.64
N ASN A 24 -14.48 -23.79 -13.71
CA ASN A 24 -15.66 -23.20 -13.06
C ASN A 24 -15.49 -23.20 -11.54
N GLU A 25 -15.03 -24.30 -10.94
CA GLU A 25 -14.70 -24.36 -9.52
C GLU A 25 -13.62 -23.36 -9.12
N TRP A 26 -12.62 -23.15 -9.98
CA TRP A 26 -11.60 -22.14 -9.76
C TRP A 26 -12.20 -20.72 -9.78
N TRP A 27 -13.12 -20.41 -10.69
CA TRP A 27 -13.79 -19.10 -10.72
C TRP A 27 -14.60 -18.82 -9.45
N VAL A 28 -15.32 -19.82 -8.93
CA VAL A 28 -16.04 -19.71 -7.64
C VAL A 28 -15.05 -19.40 -6.52
N LYS A 29 -13.95 -20.17 -6.41
CA LYS A 29 -12.91 -19.93 -5.39
C LYS A 29 -12.23 -18.56 -5.56
N PHE A 30 -11.97 -18.14 -6.79
CA PHE A 30 -11.41 -16.82 -7.10
C PHE A 30 -12.32 -15.70 -6.57
N GLU A 31 -13.62 -15.80 -6.80
CA GLU A 31 -14.60 -14.83 -6.34
C GLU A 31 -14.69 -14.82 -4.79
N GLU A 32 -14.78 -15.99 -4.16
CA GLU A 32 -14.81 -16.14 -2.71
C GLU A 32 -13.56 -15.56 -2.04
N GLU A 33 -12.37 -15.92 -2.52
CA GLU A 33 -11.10 -15.39 -1.99
C GLU A 33 -11.00 -13.89 -2.19
N THR A 34 -11.40 -13.38 -3.36
CA THR A 34 -11.38 -11.95 -3.65
C THR A 34 -12.32 -11.19 -2.71
N ASN A 35 -13.53 -11.70 -2.50
CA ASN A 35 -14.51 -11.08 -1.60
C ASN A 35 -14.01 -11.05 -0.15
N ASP A 36 -13.40 -12.14 0.34
CA ASP A 36 -12.82 -12.18 1.68
C ASP A 36 -11.66 -11.17 1.82
N ILE A 37 -10.77 -11.08 0.83
CA ILE A 37 -9.69 -10.09 0.81
C ILE A 37 -10.26 -8.67 0.87
N LEU A 38 -11.24 -8.35 0.01
CA LEU A 38 -11.84 -7.02 -0.05
C LEU A 38 -12.52 -6.63 1.26
N ALA A 39 -13.29 -7.54 1.83
CA ALA A 39 -13.98 -7.33 3.10
C ALA A 39 -13.01 -7.03 4.25
N ARG A 40 -11.88 -7.73 4.29
CA ARG A 40 -10.88 -7.58 5.37
C ARG A 40 -9.94 -6.40 5.19
N SER A 41 -9.56 -6.07 3.95
CA SER A 41 -8.42 -5.19 3.68
C SER A 41 -8.75 -3.92 2.92
N ASN A 42 -9.86 -3.86 2.17
CA ASN A 42 -10.19 -2.72 1.30
C ASN A 42 -11.34 -1.85 1.83
N ARG A 43 -12.06 -2.30 2.87
CA ARG A 43 -13.05 -1.50 3.57
C ARG A 43 -12.37 -0.50 4.51
N HIS A 44 -12.84 0.74 4.46
CA HIS A 44 -12.45 1.80 5.37
C HIS A 44 -13.47 1.93 6.50
N ASP A 45 -12.97 2.09 7.72
CA ASP A 45 -13.75 2.45 8.88
C ASP A 45 -13.07 3.63 9.58
N CYS A 46 -13.82 4.73 9.72
CA CYS A 46 -13.35 5.96 10.32
C CYS A 46 -13.25 5.79 11.85
N ARG A 47 -12.16 5.22 12.33
CA ARG A 47 -11.90 5.17 13.77
C ARG A 47 -11.66 6.58 14.33
N THR A 48 -12.37 6.91 15.40
CA THR A 48 -12.07 8.06 16.24
C THR A 48 -10.80 7.80 17.05
N ASP A 49 -10.29 8.87 17.64
CA ASP A 49 -9.19 8.89 18.61
C ASP A 49 -9.19 7.65 19.51
N ILE A 50 -8.11 6.85 19.42
CA ILE A 50 -7.92 5.67 20.27
C ILE A 50 -7.04 6.10 21.44
N GLU A 51 -7.60 6.03 22.65
CA GLU A 51 -6.81 6.13 23.88
C GLU A 51 -5.88 4.92 23.96
N THR A 52 -4.57 5.18 24.06
CA THR A 52 -3.61 4.13 24.39
C THR A 52 -3.85 3.65 25.82
N LYS A 53 -3.60 2.36 26.10
CA LYS A 53 -3.79 1.72 27.42
C LYS A 53 -3.11 2.47 28.57
N ASP A 54 -2.10 3.29 28.27
CA ASP A 54 -1.34 4.07 29.24
C ASP A 54 -1.99 5.42 29.60
N GLY A 55 -3.14 5.77 29.01
CA GLY A 55 -3.88 7.02 29.25
C GLY A 55 -3.14 8.29 28.81
N ARG A 56 -1.93 8.15 28.24
CA ARG A 56 -1.00 9.27 27.96
C ARG A 56 -1.00 9.72 26.51
N SER A 57 -1.49 8.90 25.58
CA SER A 57 -1.46 9.25 24.16
C SER A 57 -2.73 8.86 23.40
N VAL A 58 -3.24 9.82 22.63
CA VAL A 58 -4.35 9.64 21.71
C VAL A 58 -3.76 9.43 20.31
N ARG A 59 -3.96 8.27 19.71
CA ARG A 59 -3.66 8.12 18.28
C ARG A 59 -4.77 8.81 17.50
N LYS A 60 -4.44 9.96 16.90
CA LYS A 60 -5.37 10.68 16.01
C LYS A 60 -5.86 9.76 14.91
N GLY A 61 -7.18 9.58 14.82
CA GLY A 61 -7.81 8.82 13.75
C GLY A 61 -7.60 9.43 12.36
N CYS A 62 -8.28 8.90 11.36
CA CYS A 62 -8.23 9.43 9.99
C CYS A 62 -8.99 10.76 9.83
N LYS A 63 -9.76 11.19 10.83
CA LYS A 63 -10.51 12.45 10.77
C LYS A 63 -9.59 13.66 11.00
N ASN A 64 -9.83 14.74 10.26
CA ASN A 64 -9.21 16.04 10.51
C ASN A 64 -9.98 16.82 11.59
N SER A 65 -9.53 18.02 11.93
CA SER A 65 -10.18 18.89 12.93
C SER A 65 -11.59 19.35 12.53
N LYS A 66 -11.93 19.26 11.25
CA LYS A 66 -13.28 19.53 10.71
C LYS A 66 -14.18 18.30 10.69
N GLY A 67 -13.68 17.14 11.14
CA GLY A 67 -14.40 15.86 11.13
C GLY A 67 -14.34 15.11 9.80
N GLU A 68 -13.64 15.62 8.78
CA GLU A 68 -13.54 15.01 7.46
C GLU A 68 -12.47 13.91 7.44
N CYS A 69 -12.73 12.82 6.72
CA CYS A 69 -11.76 11.75 6.56
C CYS A 69 -10.61 12.20 5.66
N LYS A 70 -9.37 12.21 6.18
CA LYS A 70 -8.14 12.49 5.42
C LYS A 70 -7.90 11.51 4.28
N ALA A 71 -8.47 10.30 4.37
CA ALA A 71 -8.43 9.30 3.30
C ALA A 71 -9.53 9.52 2.24
N ARG A 72 -10.32 10.60 2.34
CA ARG A 72 -11.38 11.00 1.38
C ARG A 72 -12.53 10.00 1.28
N PHE A 73 -12.95 9.47 2.41
CA PHE A 73 -14.17 8.67 2.54
C PHE A 73 -15.33 9.52 3.10
N PRO A 74 -16.60 9.25 2.70
CA PRO A 74 -17.02 8.27 1.70
C PRO A 74 -16.64 8.68 0.27
N ARG A 75 -16.42 7.70 -0.61
CA ARG A 75 -16.16 7.91 -2.03
C ARG A 75 -17.45 7.92 -2.85
N ASP A 76 -17.42 8.56 -4.00
CA ASP A 76 -18.55 8.60 -4.92
C ASP A 76 -18.97 7.20 -5.39
N ILE A 77 -20.28 7.03 -5.58
CA ILE A 77 -20.89 5.84 -6.18
C ILE A 77 -20.97 6.04 -7.68
N VAL A 78 -20.64 5.00 -8.43
CA VAL A 78 -20.71 4.97 -9.90
C VAL A 78 -21.49 3.74 -10.30
N GLU A 79 -22.68 3.93 -10.85
CA GLU A 79 -23.60 2.82 -11.13
C GLU A 79 -23.06 1.86 -12.21
N ASN A 80 -22.44 2.42 -13.24
CA ASN A 80 -21.92 1.69 -14.39
C ASN A 80 -20.52 2.17 -14.77
N THR A 81 -19.66 1.24 -15.21
CA THR A 81 -18.34 1.60 -15.73
C THR A 81 -18.52 2.46 -16.98
N MET A 82 -17.92 3.63 -17.01
CA MET A 82 -18.04 4.59 -18.11
C MET A 82 -16.76 5.38 -18.33
N VAL A 83 -16.61 5.90 -19.54
CA VAL A 83 -15.64 6.95 -19.85
C VAL A 83 -16.31 8.29 -19.62
N GLU A 84 -15.75 9.11 -18.73
CA GLU A 84 -16.26 10.44 -18.45
C GLU A 84 -16.09 11.34 -19.68
N PRO A 85 -17.17 11.90 -20.25
CA PRO A 85 -17.09 12.61 -21.54
C PRO A 85 -16.18 13.84 -21.54
N LEU A 86 -16.07 14.54 -20.41
CA LEU A 86 -15.30 15.79 -20.32
C LEU A 86 -13.81 15.56 -20.14
N THR A 87 -13.43 14.54 -19.37
CA THR A 87 -12.04 14.31 -18.97
C THR A 87 -11.42 13.12 -19.70
N GLY A 88 -12.24 12.29 -20.34
CA GLY A 88 -11.86 10.97 -20.84
C GLY A 88 -11.60 9.94 -19.74
N ALA A 89 -11.73 10.29 -18.45
CA ALA A 89 -11.37 9.42 -17.33
C ALA A 89 -12.24 8.16 -17.30
N LEU A 90 -11.60 6.99 -17.16
CA LEU A 90 -12.32 5.75 -16.91
C LEU A 90 -12.82 5.75 -15.46
N LYS A 91 -14.15 5.83 -15.28
CA LYS A 91 -14.81 5.62 -14.00
C LYS A 91 -15.31 4.19 -13.95
N LEU A 92 -14.77 3.40 -13.02
CA LEU A 92 -15.22 2.02 -12.79
C LEU A 92 -16.50 2.02 -11.97
N LYS A 93 -17.39 1.05 -12.24
CA LYS A 93 -18.55 0.78 -11.39
C LYS A 93 -18.12 0.64 -9.93
N LYS A 94 -18.86 1.30 -9.04
CA LYS A 94 -18.58 1.38 -7.62
C LYS A 94 -19.89 1.48 -6.86
N GLY A 95 -20.29 0.39 -6.21
CA GLY A 95 -21.49 0.34 -5.36
C GLY A 95 -21.23 0.73 -3.89
N GLU A 96 -19.97 0.62 -3.45
CA GLU A 96 -19.63 0.72 -2.03
C GLU A 96 -18.73 1.93 -1.73
N SER A 97 -19.30 2.96 -1.09
CA SER A 97 -18.65 4.25 -0.85
C SER A 97 -17.51 4.17 0.18
N TRP A 98 -17.60 3.20 1.11
CA TRP A 98 -16.62 2.96 2.17
C TRP A 98 -15.57 1.92 1.81
N MET A 99 -15.41 1.60 0.54
CA MET A 99 -14.36 0.71 0.04
C MET A 99 -13.47 1.47 -0.94
N ASN A 100 -12.22 1.07 -1.12
CA ASN A 100 -11.42 1.57 -2.25
C ASN A 100 -12.04 1.17 -3.60
N THR A 101 -11.57 1.78 -4.69
CA THR A 101 -11.86 1.27 -6.03
C THR A 101 -10.90 0.12 -6.31
N PHE A 102 -11.39 -1.01 -6.82
CA PHE A 102 -10.60 -2.21 -6.99
C PHE A 102 -10.90 -2.91 -8.32
N THR A 103 -10.05 -3.83 -8.71
CA THR A 103 -10.37 -4.86 -9.71
C THR A 103 -10.20 -6.24 -9.09
N PRO A 104 -11.07 -7.22 -9.40
CA PRO A 104 -10.96 -8.56 -8.81
C PRO A 104 -9.59 -9.20 -9.02
N ALA A 105 -9.06 -9.11 -10.25
CA ALA A 105 -7.76 -9.68 -10.61
C ALA A 105 -6.60 -9.09 -9.79
N LEU A 106 -6.53 -7.76 -9.64
CA LEU A 106 -5.48 -7.12 -8.85
C LEU A 106 -5.60 -7.46 -7.37
N SER A 107 -6.83 -7.47 -6.85
CA SER A 107 -7.11 -7.80 -5.45
C SER A 107 -6.70 -9.23 -5.12
N TYR A 108 -7.02 -10.19 -6.00
CA TYR A 108 -6.63 -11.59 -5.85
C TYR A 108 -5.11 -11.81 -5.89
N LEU A 109 -4.42 -11.08 -6.78
CA LEU A 109 -2.96 -11.20 -6.93
C LEU A 109 -2.19 -10.55 -5.77
N VAL A 110 -2.55 -9.31 -5.44
CA VAL A 110 -1.84 -8.49 -4.45
C VAL A 110 -2.23 -8.88 -3.02
N ARG A 111 -3.48 -9.33 -2.79
CA ARG A 111 -4.01 -9.76 -1.49
C ARG A 111 -3.79 -8.73 -0.36
N ALA A 112 -3.83 -7.45 -0.71
CA ALA A 112 -3.65 -6.35 0.22
C ALA A 112 -4.66 -5.22 -0.07
N ASN A 113 -4.58 -4.15 0.72
CA ASN A 113 -5.29 -2.91 0.43
C ASN A 113 -4.79 -2.35 -0.91
N THR A 114 -5.68 -2.22 -1.89
CA THR A 114 -5.36 -1.67 -3.21
C THR A 114 -6.31 -0.53 -3.52
N ASP A 115 -5.85 0.42 -4.35
CA ASP A 115 -6.70 1.49 -4.84
C ASP A 115 -6.42 1.73 -6.32
N VAL A 116 -7.42 1.46 -7.16
CA VAL A 116 -7.32 1.56 -8.62
C VAL A 116 -7.95 2.86 -9.07
N THR A 117 -7.14 3.71 -9.71
CA THR A 117 -7.60 4.99 -10.25
C THR A 117 -7.10 5.21 -11.66
N SER A 118 -7.93 5.84 -12.49
CA SER A 118 -7.55 6.28 -13.83
C SER A 118 -6.66 7.52 -13.74
N LEU A 119 -5.49 7.48 -14.39
CA LEU A 119 -4.51 8.58 -14.41
C LEU A 119 -4.37 9.16 -15.83
N LEU A 120 -5.43 9.80 -16.34
CA LEU A 120 -5.43 10.34 -17.71
C LEU A 120 -4.98 11.80 -17.81
N SER A 121 -4.79 12.49 -16.69
CA SER A 121 -4.21 13.83 -16.68
C SER A 121 -2.72 13.77 -16.43
N GLY A 122 -1.94 14.50 -17.25
CA GLY A 122 -0.50 14.66 -17.03
C GLY A 122 -0.17 15.22 -15.64
N THR A 123 -1.05 16.03 -15.06
CA THR A 123 -0.91 16.52 -13.68
C THR A 123 -1.05 15.39 -12.67
N SER A 124 -2.04 14.52 -12.83
CA SER A 124 -2.25 13.37 -11.94
C SER A 124 -1.07 12.39 -12.01
N VAL A 125 -0.56 12.12 -13.21
CA VAL A 125 0.62 11.27 -13.40
C VAL A 125 1.85 11.88 -12.73
N LYS A 126 2.13 13.18 -12.97
CA LYS A 126 3.24 13.89 -12.32
C LYS A 126 3.14 13.84 -10.81
N ALA A 127 1.95 14.07 -10.26
CA ALA A 127 1.72 14.03 -8.81
C ALA A 127 2.00 12.65 -8.22
N VAL A 128 1.53 11.57 -8.88
CA VAL A 128 1.80 10.19 -8.43
C VAL A 128 3.28 9.85 -8.52
N VAL A 129 3.95 10.19 -9.63
CA VAL A 129 5.39 9.94 -9.80
C VAL A 129 6.21 10.70 -8.76
N ALA A 130 5.89 11.97 -8.50
CA ALA A 130 6.55 12.77 -7.48
C ALA A 130 6.34 12.16 -6.08
N TYR A 131 5.10 11.76 -5.75
CA TYR A 131 4.78 11.15 -4.46
C TYR A 131 5.51 9.81 -4.24
N VAL A 132 5.51 8.93 -5.25
CA VAL A 132 6.20 7.63 -5.16
C VAL A 132 7.71 7.86 -5.05
N THR A 133 8.27 8.80 -5.83
CA THR A 133 9.69 9.16 -5.73
C THR A 133 10.03 9.65 -4.33
N ASP A 134 9.30 10.63 -3.78
CA ASP A 134 9.52 11.16 -2.43
C ASP A 134 9.44 10.06 -1.36
N TYR A 135 8.51 9.12 -1.51
CA TYR A 135 8.38 8.00 -0.58
C TYR A 135 9.55 7.02 -0.66
N VAL A 136 10.00 6.68 -1.88
CA VAL A 136 11.11 5.74 -2.11
C VAL A 136 12.46 6.37 -1.75
N THR A 137 12.64 7.66 -2.00
CA THR A 137 13.87 8.39 -1.68
C THR A 137 13.93 8.87 -0.23
N LYS A 138 12.86 8.66 0.55
CA LYS A 138 12.81 9.04 1.96
C LYS A 138 13.95 8.35 2.73
N PRO A 139 14.86 9.09 3.38
CA PRO A 139 15.96 8.49 4.12
C PRO A 139 15.42 7.56 5.21
N GLY A 140 15.89 6.30 5.23
CA GLY A 140 15.48 5.32 6.23
C GLY A 140 15.96 5.64 7.66
N LEU A 141 16.96 6.52 7.78
CA LEU A 141 17.48 7.02 9.04
C LEU A 141 17.31 8.53 9.09
N THR A 142 17.03 9.04 10.29
CA THR A 142 17.06 10.49 10.51
C THR A 142 18.48 10.99 10.34
N THR A 143 18.64 12.21 9.81
CA THR A 143 19.94 12.88 9.72
C THR A 143 20.65 12.92 11.07
N TYR A 144 19.90 13.09 12.17
CA TYR A 144 20.42 13.00 13.53
C TYR A 144 21.06 11.65 13.83
N SER A 145 20.37 10.54 13.53
CA SER A 145 20.90 9.18 13.76
C SER A 145 22.20 8.93 12.98
N ILE A 146 22.31 9.48 11.77
CA ILE A 146 23.52 9.40 10.96
C ILE A 146 24.67 10.17 11.65
N PHE A 147 24.44 11.43 12.02
CA PHE A 147 25.45 12.24 12.70
C PHE A 147 25.84 11.70 14.07
N ASP A 148 24.90 11.14 14.82
CA ASP A 148 25.18 10.51 16.11
C ASP A 148 26.05 9.26 15.94
N THR A 149 25.75 8.42 14.94
CA THR A 149 26.60 7.27 14.61
C THR A 149 28.02 7.70 14.25
N VAL A 150 28.16 8.74 13.42
CA VAL A 150 29.47 9.33 13.08
C VAL A 150 30.17 9.81 14.35
N ARG A 151 29.50 10.60 15.20
CA ARG A 151 30.04 11.09 16.48
C ARG A 151 30.52 9.94 17.37
N GLN A 152 29.73 8.87 17.50
CA GLN A 152 30.09 7.71 18.32
C GLN A 152 31.33 7.01 17.79
N ILE A 153 31.47 6.84 16.47
CA ILE A 153 32.67 6.27 15.84
C ILE A 153 33.89 7.15 16.10
N PHE A 154 33.79 8.47 15.91
CA PHE A 154 34.89 9.41 16.19
C PHE A 154 35.27 9.43 17.67
N SER A 155 34.30 9.33 18.58
CA SER A 155 34.54 9.30 20.02
C SER A 155 35.27 8.01 20.43
N LYS A 156 34.87 6.86 19.86
CA LYS A 156 35.52 5.56 20.11
C LYS A 156 36.93 5.47 19.51
N ASN A 157 37.14 6.08 18.35
CA ASN A 157 38.45 6.09 17.66
C ASN A 157 39.28 7.34 17.98
N SER A 158 38.92 8.09 19.04
CA SER A 158 39.63 9.32 19.42
C SER A 158 41.10 9.06 19.75
N GLU A 159 41.44 7.89 20.30
CA GLU A 159 42.81 7.45 20.55
C GLU A 159 43.59 7.14 19.25
N LEU A 160 42.92 6.63 18.20
CA LEU A 160 43.53 6.33 16.90
C LEU A 160 43.74 7.58 16.04
N LEU A 161 42.89 8.59 16.20
CA LEU A 161 42.96 9.87 15.46
C LEU A 161 43.83 10.92 16.18
N GLY A 162 43.99 10.79 17.50
CA GLY A 162 44.85 11.64 18.34
C GLY A 162 46.33 11.25 18.33
N GLY A 163 46.79 10.50 17.31
CA GLY A 163 48.15 10.02 17.16
C GLY A 163 49.19 11.11 16.91
N SER A 164 49.45 11.96 17.90
CA SER A 164 50.70 12.68 18.09
C SER A 164 51.09 12.60 19.58
N SER A 165 51.45 11.41 20.04
CA SER A 165 52.13 11.24 21.31
C SER A 165 53.19 10.16 21.17
N SER A 166 54.42 10.55 21.47
CA SER A 166 55.66 9.82 21.25
C SER A 166 55.62 8.42 21.86
N ARG A 167 56.15 7.46 21.10
CA ARG A 167 56.29 6.03 21.41
C ARG A 167 57.30 5.71 22.54
N GLN A 168 57.47 6.58 23.52
CA GLN A 168 58.38 6.39 24.65
C GLN A 168 57.64 6.70 25.93
N GLU A 169 57.17 5.65 26.61
CA GLU A 169 57.11 5.49 28.07
C GLU A 169 56.06 4.43 28.42
N THR A 170 56.43 3.17 28.25
CA THR A 170 55.86 2.08 29.07
C THR A 170 56.89 0.98 29.16
N ALA A 171 57.97 1.29 29.88
CA ALA A 171 58.94 0.32 30.35
C ALA A 171 59.46 0.80 31.71
N ARG A 172 58.65 0.58 32.75
CA ARG A 172 59.03 0.32 34.14
C ARG A 172 57.81 -0.09 34.94
#